data_AF-A0A3E5BEM4-F1
#
_entry.id   AF-A0A3E5BEM4-F1
#
_cell.length_a   1.000
_cell.length_b   1.000
_cell.length_c   1.000
_cell.angle_alpha   90.00
_cell.angle_beta   90.00
_cell.angle_gamma   90.00
#
_symmetry.space_group_name_H-M   'P 1'
#
loop_
_entity.id
_entity.type
_entity.pdbx_description
1 polymer ?
#
loop_
_entity_poly.entity_id
_entity_poly.type
_entity_poly.pdbx_seq_one_letter_code
_entity_poly.pdbx_strand_id
1 'polypeptide(L)'
;MNYRDWLQQVIYKIINPLVRGMIKIGITPNFITTTGLVLNIVAAGVFIYAGLFTDAEEDLSLVGWMGGLILFAGLFDMMDGRVARLGNMSSTFGALYDSVLDRYSELFTLFGIFYYLILQGYLIGSIITFLALIGSLMVSYVRARAEGLGLECKVGIMQRPERVVLTALGALFCGIFSDCTLFDPMLILIIPLAVIAVLANLTAFVRLAHCYKLLNK
;
A
#
# COMPACT_ATOMS: atom_id res chain seq x y z
N MET A 1 -1.02 24.03 -14.03
CA MET A 1 -0.91 23.35 -12.72
C MET A 1 -1.63 22.03 -12.84
N ASN A 2 -0.96 20.90 -12.68
CA ASN A 2 -1.55 19.59 -12.94
C ASN A 2 -2.57 19.26 -11.83
N TYR A 3 -3.66 18.55 -12.13
CA TYR A 3 -4.72 18.24 -11.15
C TYR A 3 -4.16 17.52 -9.89
N ARG A 4 -3.14 16.67 -10.11
CA ARG A 4 -2.37 16.00 -9.04
C ARG A 4 -1.66 16.99 -8.10
N ASP A 5 -1.05 18.03 -8.65
CA ASP A 5 -0.30 19.03 -7.87
C ASP A 5 -1.25 19.83 -6.97
N TRP A 6 -2.44 20.15 -7.47
CA TRP A 6 -3.47 20.86 -6.70
C TRP A 6 -3.98 20.01 -5.53
N LEU A 7 -4.34 18.74 -5.78
CA LEU A 7 -4.75 17.80 -4.73
C LEU A 7 -3.69 17.64 -3.65
N GLN A 8 -2.43 17.50 -4.06
CA GLN A 8 -1.31 17.37 -3.14
C GLN A 8 -1.13 18.61 -2.25
N GLN A 9 -1.33 19.82 -2.80
CA GLN A 9 -1.30 21.05 -2.00
C GLN A 9 -2.44 21.14 -0.99
N VAL A 10 -3.66 20.71 -1.37
CA VAL A 10 -4.81 20.66 -0.46
C VAL A 10 -4.53 19.70 0.70
N ILE A 11 -4.06 18.49 0.39
CA ILE A 11 -3.66 17.50 1.39
C ILE A 11 -2.59 18.09 2.33
N TYR A 12 -1.57 18.74 1.79
CA TYR A 12 -0.53 19.37 2.60
C TYR A 12 -1.07 20.50 3.48
N LYS A 13 -2.05 21.28 3.03
CA LYS A 13 -2.65 22.32 3.85
C LYS A 13 -3.33 21.74 5.10
N ILE A 14 -3.96 20.58 4.95
CA ILE A 14 -4.64 19.85 6.04
C ILE A 14 -3.62 19.18 6.98
N ILE A 15 -2.57 18.56 6.44
CA ILE A 15 -1.61 17.76 7.21
C ILE A 15 -0.50 18.62 7.86
N ASN A 16 -0.12 19.76 7.28
CA ASN A 16 0.99 20.58 7.78
C ASN A 16 0.84 21.05 9.25
N PRO A 17 -0.36 21.45 9.75
CA PRO A 17 -0.54 21.76 11.16
C PRO A 17 -0.20 20.59 12.08
N LEU A 18 -0.66 19.37 11.72
CA LEU A 18 -0.35 18.15 12.45
C LEU A 18 1.15 17.86 12.42
N VAL A 19 1.78 17.92 11.24
CA VAL A 19 3.23 17.73 11.08
C VAL A 19 4.04 18.70 11.93
N ARG A 20 3.66 19.99 11.98
CA ARG A 20 4.33 20.97 12.84
C ARG A 20 4.17 20.65 14.33
N GLY A 21 2.99 20.16 14.73
CA GLY A 21 2.76 19.66 16.08
C GLY A 21 3.69 18.48 16.42
N MET A 22 3.78 17.49 15.53
CA MET A 22 4.65 16.33 15.70
C MET A 22 6.13 16.71 15.85
N ILE A 23 6.60 17.64 15.00
CA ILE A 23 7.98 18.18 15.09
C ILE A 23 8.20 18.85 16.45
N LYS A 24 7.24 19.63 16.95
CA LYS A 24 7.34 20.32 18.24
C LYS A 24 7.45 19.35 19.43
N ILE A 25 6.82 18.17 19.33
CA ILE A 25 6.84 17.13 20.37
C ILE A 25 8.06 16.19 20.20
N GLY A 26 8.88 16.39 19.17
CA GLY A 26 10.11 15.63 18.95
C GLY A 26 9.91 14.30 18.22
N ILE A 27 8.78 14.10 17.54
CA ILE A 27 8.54 12.89 16.75
C ILE A 27 9.46 12.90 15.52
N THR A 28 10.19 11.80 15.33
CA THR A 28 11.13 11.62 14.21
C THR A 28 10.44 10.97 13.00
N PRO A 29 10.94 11.21 11.77
CA PRO A 29 10.43 10.55 10.56
C PRO A 29 10.43 9.03 10.68
N ASN A 30 11.54 8.44 11.14
CA ASN A 30 11.66 6.98 11.27
C ASN A 30 10.63 6.40 12.24
N PHE A 31 10.30 7.10 13.34
CA PHE A 31 9.26 6.66 14.26
C PHE A 31 7.88 6.56 13.57
N ILE A 32 7.57 7.53 12.70
CA ILE A 32 6.31 7.55 11.94
C ILE A 32 6.27 6.36 10.97
N THR A 33 7.35 6.14 10.22
CA THR A 33 7.48 4.99 9.31
C THR A 33 7.35 3.65 10.07
N THR A 34 8.03 3.50 11.20
CA THR A 34 7.92 2.28 12.03
C THR A 34 6.50 2.07 12.55
N THR A 35 5.82 3.15 12.93
CA THR A 35 4.43 3.08 13.39
C THR A 35 3.52 2.61 12.25
N GLY A 36 3.68 3.16 11.05
CA GLY A 36 2.95 2.72 9.86
C GLY A 36 3.14 1.22 9.57
N LEU A 37 4.38 0.72 9.68
CA LEU A 37 4.66 -0.71 9.56
C LEU A 37 3.92 -1.55 10.62
N VAL A 38 4.00 -1.16 11.89
CA VAL A 38 3.32 -1.89 12.98
C VAL A 38 1.82 -1.94 12.73
N LEU A 39 1.20 -0.84 12.29
CA LEU A 39 -0.23 -0.81 11.97
C LEU A 39 -0.58 -1.77 10.83
N ASN A 40 0.26 -1.89 9.79
CA ASN A 40 0.05 -2.85 8.71
C ASN A 40 0.24 -4.31 9.17
N ILE A 41 1.19 -4.58 10.06
CA ILE A 41 1.37 -5.91 10.68
C ILE A 41 0.14 -6.28 11.53
N VAL A 42 -0.38 -5.33 12.31
CA VAL A 42 -1.61 -5.50 13.08
C VAL A 42 -2.79 -5.79 12.14
N ALA A 43 -2.93 -5.02 11.06
CA ALA A 43 -3.97 -5.26 10.06
C ALA A 43 -3.88 -6.68 9.47
N ALA A 44 -2.67 -7.12 9.10
CA ALA A 44 -2.43 -8.47 8.62
C ALA A 44 -2.83 -9.54 9.65
N GLY A 45 -2.44 -9.36 10.91
CA GLY A 45 -2.81 -10.27 12.01
C GLY A 45 -4.33 -10.33 12.23
N VAL A 46 -5.03 -9.21 12.14
CA VAL A 46 -6.49 -9.15 12.27
C VAL A 46 -7.19 -9.80 11.08
N PHE A 47 -6.69 -9.66 9.85
CA PHE A 47 -7.23 -10.42 8.71
C PHE A 47 -7.10 -11.92 8.95
N ILE A 48 -5.94 -12.39 9.42
CA ILE A 48 -5.74 -13.82 9.73
C ILE A 48 -6.69 -14.27 10.84
N TYR A 49 -6.82 -13.46 11.90
CA TYR A 49 -7.75 -13.73 13.00
C TYR A 49 -9.20 -13.83 12.49
N ALA A 50 -9.67 -12.85 11.71
CA ALA A 50 -10.99 -12.88 11.10
C ALA A 50 -11.16 -14.13 10.22
N GLY A 51 -10.12 -14.54 9.49
CA GLY A 51 -10.16 -15.75 8.68
C GLY A 51 -10.29 -17.05 9.48
N LEU A 52 -9.79 -17.09 10.72
CA LEU A 52 -9.78 -18.28 11.57
C LEU A 52 -11.04 -18.40 12.45
N PHE A 53 -11.61 -17.27 12.87
CA PHE A 53 -12.62 -17.21 13.93
C PHE A 53 -13.94 -16.56 13.50
N THR A 54 -14.05 -16.11 12.26
CA THR A 54 -15.24 -15.47 11.73
C THR A 54 -15.59 -16.10 10.40
N ASP A 55 -16.85 -16.48 10.22
CA ASP A 55 -17.35 -16.92 8.93
C ASP A 55 -17.62 -15.69 8.06
N ALA A 56 -17.01 -15.63 6.87
CA ALA A 56 -17.15 -14.49 5.96
C ALA A 56 -18.60 -14.25 5.50
N GLU A 57 -19.46 -15.26 5.60
CA GLU A 57 -20.89 -15.14 5.30
C GLU A 57 -21.67 -14.39 6.39
N GLU A 58 -21.14 -14.31 7.61
CA GLU A 58 -21.85 -13.72 8.76
C GLU A 58 -21.33 -12.33 9.16
N ASP A 59 -20.01 -12.07 9.09
CA ASP A 59 -19.45 -10.78 9.51
C ASP A 59 -18.16 -10.38 8.76
N LEU A 60 -18.28 -9.38 7.88
CA LEU A 60 -17.15 -8.75 7.16
C LEU A 60 -16.72 -7.41 7.77
N SER A 61 -17.28 -7.02 8.92
CA SER A 61 -16.99 -5.73 9.55
C SER A 61 -15.51 -5.59 9.90
N LEU A 62 -14.87 -6.66 10.39
CA LEU A 62 -13.43 -6.68 10.70
C LEU A 62 -12.58 -6.41 9.45
N VAL A 63 -12.93 -7.00 8.30
CA VAL A 63 -12.27 -6.75 7.01
C VAL A 63 -12.42 -5.27 6.63
N GLY A 64 -13.62 -4.71 6.82
CA GLY A 64 -13.92 -3.29 6.63
C GLY A 64 -13.03 -2.37 7.48
N TRP A 65 -13.00 -2.62 8.79
CA TRP A 65 -12.19 -1.86 9.73
C TRP A 65 -10.70 -1.93 9.39
N MET A 66 -10.21 -3.09 8.94
CA MET A 66 -8.81 -3.21 8.51
C MET A 66 -8.52 -2.43 7.22
N GLY A 67 -9.47 -2.34 6.29
CA GLY A 67 -9.38 -1.40 5.16
C GLY A 67 -9.20 0.04 5.63
N GLY A 68 -9.98 0.48 6.62
CA GLY A 68 -9.82 1.78 7.27
C GLY A 68 -8.44 1.96 7.94
N LEU A 69 -7.97 0.93 8.64
CA LEU A 69 -6.67 0.94 9.31
C LEU A 69 -5.51 1.04 8.31
N ILE A 70 -5.55 0.34 7.18
CA ILE A 70 -4.55 0.44 6.11
C ILE A 70 -4.54 1.84 5.49
N LEU A 71 -5.72 2.41 5.21
CA LEU A 71 -5.80 3.80 4.72
C LEU A 71 -5.18 4.77 5.72
N PHE A 72 -5.49 4.61 7.00
CA PHE A 72 -4.94 5.42 8.07
C PHE A 72 -3.41 5.26 8.18
N ALA A 73 -2.90 4.03 8.14
CA ALA A 73 -1.47 3.75 8.15
C ALA A 73 -0.76 4.37 6.93
N GLY A 74 -1.37 4.34 5.74
CA GLY A 74 -0.84 4.99 4.54
C GLY A 74 -0.70 6.51 4.65
N LEU A 75 -1.42 7.16 5.57
CA LEU A 75 -1.21 8.59 5.88
C LEU A 75 0.12 8.82 6.60
N PHE A 76 0.59 7.87 7.43
CA PHE A 76 1.85 7.98 8.16
C PHE A 76 3.03 8.00 7.18
N ASP A 77 3.00 7.14 6.15
CA ASP A 77 3.98 7.12 5.05
C ASP A 77 3.99 8.43 4.22
N MET A 78 2.88 9.17 4.19
CA MET A 78 2.87 10.51 3.56
C MET A 78 3.43 11.59 4.49
N MET A 79 3.28 11.38 5.80
CA MET A 79 3.64 12.33 6.85
C MET A 79 5.13 12.27 7.19
N ASP A 80 5.78 11.11 7.20
CA ASP A 80 7.19 10.95 7.56
C ASP A 80 8.12 11.78 6.67
N GLY A 81 7.95 11.74 5.34
CA GLY A 81 8.73 12.51 4.39
C GLY A 81 8.44 14.00 4.52
N ARG A 82 7.24 14.38 4.97
CA ARG A 82 6.91 15.78 5.23
C ARG A 82 7.54 16.27 6.54
N VAL A 83 7.55 15.44 7.58
CA VAL A 83 8.23 15.70 8.86
C VAL A 83 9.74 15.80 8.64
N ALA A 84 10.32 14.94 7.80
CA ALA A 84 11.74 15.01 7.43
C ALA A 84 12.09 16.35 6.76
N ARG A 85 11.28 16.78 5.78
CA ARG A 85 11.50 18.04 5.04
C ARG A 85 11.24 19.29 5.88
N LEU A 86 10.16 19.33 6.66
CA LEU A 86 9.81 20.50 7.48
C LEU A 86 10.63 20.60 8.77
N GLY A 87 11.05 19.46 9.32
CA GLY A 87 11.85 19.38 10.54
C GLY A 87 13.35 19.45 10.31
N ASN A 88 13.82 19.60 9.05
CA ASN A 88 15.24 19.51 8.67
C ASN A 88 15.92 18.22 9.16
N MET A 89 15.18 17.09 9.13
CA MET A 89 15.62 15.76 9.58
C MET A 89 15.86 14.78 8.42
N SER A 90 15.92 15.28 7.18
CA SER A 90 16.17 14.44 5.99
C SER A 90 17.57 13.81 6.02
N SER A 91 17.65 12.50 5.80
CA SER A 91 18.92 11.76 5.70
C SER A 91 18.85 10.67 4.63
N THR A 92 20.00 10.26 4.10
CA THR A 92 20.10 9.15 3.12
C THR A 92 19.66 7.83 3.73
N PHE A 93 20.05 7.56 4.98
CA PHE A 93 19.58 6.38 5.72
C PHE A 93 18.07 6.43 5.95
N GLY A 94 17.51 7.58 6.34
CA GLY A 94 16.06 7.73 6.50
C GLY A 94 15.28 7.42 5.22
N ALA A 95 15.76 7.91 4.07
CA ALA A 95 15.14 7.59 2.78
C ALA A 95 15.22 6.10 2.41
N LEU A 96 16.33 5.42 2.76
CA LEU A 96 16.47 3.97 2.60
C LEU A 96 15.53 3.22 3.56
N TYR A 97 15.47 3.64 4.82
CA TYR A 97 14.66 3.04 5.88
C TYR A 97 13.17 3.11 5.54
N ASP A 98 12.68 4.31 5.22
CA ASP A 98 11.34 4.59 4.70
C ASP A 98 11.02 3.67 3.52
N SER A 99 11.89 3.71 2.52
CA SER A 99 11.78 2.83 1.36
C SER A 99 11.63 1.36 1.74
N VAL A 100 12.51 0.80 2.55
CA VAL A 100 12.48 -0.64 2.90
C VAL A 100 11.21 -0.99 3.67
N LEU A 101 10.84 -0.19 4.68
CA LEU A 101 9.65 -0.44 5.49
C LEU A 101 8.36 -0.33 4.68
N ASP A 102 8.29 0.60 3.73
CA ASP A 102 7.17 0.73 2.79
C ASP A 102 6.86 -0.57 2.03
N ARG A 103 7.91 -1.33 1.65
CA ARG A 103 7.73 -2.65 1.01
C ARG A 103 7.24 -3.68 2.02
N TYR A 104 7.82 -3.71 3.23
CA TYR A 104 7.36 -4.64 4.27
C TYR A 104 5.89 -4.38 4.64
N SER A 105 5.48 -3.13 4.80
CA SER A 105 4.09 -2.74 5.08
C SER A 105 3.13 -3.29 4.02
N GLU A 106 3.43 -3.08 2.73
CA GLU A 106 2.60 -3.59 1.63
C GLU A 106 2.60 -5.13 1.57
N LEU A 107 3.75 -5.76 1.84
CA LEU A 107 3.87 -7.22 1.90
C LEU A 107 3.04 -7.86 3.02
N PHE A 108 3.13 -7.33 4.24
CA PHE A 108 2.37 -7.84 5.38
C PHE A 108 0.86 -7.72 5.12
N THR A 109 0.41 -6.57 4.64
CA THR A 109 -1.00 -6.33 4.33
C THR A 109 -1.52 -7.28 3.25
N LEU A 110 -0.80 -7.42 2.12
CA LEU A 110 -1.21 -8.34 1.06
C LEU A 110 -1.12 -9.81 1.51
N PHE A 111 -0.15 -10.17 2.35
CA PHE A 111 -0.06 -11.51 2.91
C PHE A 111 -1.23 -11.84 3.85
N GLY A 112 -1.62 -10.90 4.71
CA GLY A 112 -2.78 -11.06 5.60
C GLY A 112 -4.06 -11.30 4.82
N ILE A 113 -4.29 -10.51 3.76
CA ILE A 113 -5.45 -10.69 2.86
C ILE A 113 -5.35 -12.02 2.10
N PHE A 114 -4.18 -12.37 1.57
CA PHE A 114 -3.93 -13.63 0.88
C PHE A 114 -4.33 -14.83 1.75
N TYR A 115 -3.87 -14.85 3.00
CA TYR A 115 -4.12 -15.95 3.91
C TYR A 115 -5.58 -15.96 4.40
N TYR A 116 -6.16 -14.78 4.66
CA TYR A 116 -7.60 -14.65 4.95
C TYR A 116 -8.46 -15.29 3.85
N LEU A 117 -8.18 -14.97 2.57
CA LEU A 117 -8.92 -15.54 1.44
C LEU A 117 -8.74 -17.05 1.32
N ILE A 118 -7.58 -17.61 1.70
CA ILE A 118 -7.40 -19.07 1.79
C ILE A 118 -8.32 -19.67 2.84
N LEU A 119 -8.31 -19.11 4.05
CA LEU A 119 -9.07 -19.63 5.18
C LEU A 119 -10.58 -19.60 4.91
N GLN A 120 -11.04 -18.60 4.17
CA GLN A 120 -12.45 -18.43 3.78
C GLN A 120 -12.82 -19.17 2.48
N GLY A 121 -11.94 -20.03 1.95
CA GLY A 121 -12.23 -20.88 0.78
C GLY A 121 -12.10 -20.19 -0.59
N TYR A 122 -11.72 -18.92 -0.65
CA TYR A 122 -11.53 -18.14 -1.87
C TYR A 122 -10.17 -18.39 -2.53
N LEU A 123 -9.93 -19.62 -3.00
CA LEU A 123 -8.64 -20.02 -3.58
C LEU A 123 -8.20 -19.16 -4.79
N ILE A 124 -9.14 -18.80 -5.68
CA ILE A 124 -8.80 -17.95 -6.84
C ILE A 124 -8.44 -16.53 -6.36
N GLY A 125 -9.17 -16.00 -5.40
CA GLY A 125 -8.90 -14.68 -4.81
C GLY A 125 -7.54 -14.63 -4.10
N SER A 126 -7.15 -15.69 -3.41
CA SER A 126 -5.82 -15.77 -2.80
C SER A 126 -4.72 -15.83 -3.85
N ILE A 127 -4.84 -16.64 -4.91
CA ILE A 127 -3.87 -16.66 -6.01
C ILE A 127 -3.73 -15.27 -6.65
N ILE A 128 -4.84 -14.57 -6.88
CA ILE A 128 -4.84 -13.18 -7.37
C ILE A 128 -4.06 -12.26 -6.43
N THR A 129 -4.31 -12.36 -5.13
CA THR A 129 -3.62 -11.54 -4.12
C THR A 129 -2.12 -11.84 -4.07
N PHE A 130 -1.74 -13.10 -4.23
CA PHE A 130 -0.34 -13.51 -4.34
C PHE A 130 0.34 -12.91 -5.58
N LEU A 131 -0.35 -12.88 -6.73
CA LEU A 131 0.16 -12.20 -7.94
C LEU A 131 0.28 -10.69 -7.75
N ALA A 132 -0.66 -10.06 -7.02
CA ALA A 132 -0.57 -8.65 -6.62
C ALA A 132 0.64 -8.37 -5.73
N LEU A 133 0.96 -9.28 -4.80
CA LEU A 133 2.15 -9.22 -3.95
C LEU A 133 3.44 -9.29 -4.79
N ILE A 134 3.54 -10.26 -5.71
CA ILE A 134 4.68 -10.36 -6.64
C ILE A 134 4.84 -9.07 -7.45
N GLY A 135 3.76 -8.58 -8.04
CA GLY A 135 3.78 -7.37 -8.86
C GLY A 135 4.25 -6.15 -8.06
N SER A 136 3.74 -5.98 -6.84
CA SER A 136 4.09 -4.86 -5.96
C SER A 136 5.58 -4.84 -5.58
N LEU A 137 6.15 -6.02 -5.32
CA LEU A 137 7.59 -6.18 -5.12
C LEU A 137 8.39 -5.86 -6.38
N MET A 138 8.02 -6.46 -7.52
CA MET A 138 8.78 -6.33 -8.77
C MET A 138 8.79 -4.91 -9.31
N VAL A 139 7.68 -4.17 -9.19
CA VAL A 139 7.63 -2.74 -9.55
C VAL A 139 8.69 -1.95 -8.78
N SER A 140 8.79 -2.19 -7.47
CA SER A 140 9.72 -1.49 -6.58
C SER A 140 11.16 -1.91 -6.80
N TYR A 141 11.41 -3.22 -6.97
CA TYR A 141 12.74 -3.78 -7.19
C TYR A 141 13.35 -3.34 -8.52
N VAL A 142 12.60 -3.42 -9.64
CA VAL A 142 13.11 -3.04 -10.97
C VAL A 142 13.54 -1.56 -10.96
N ARG A 143 12.75 -0.69 -10.31
CA ARG A 143 13.11 0.72 -10.17
C ARG A 143 14.37 0.91 -9.33
N ALA A 144 14.45 0.31 -8.15
CA ALA A 144 15.63 0.43 -7.28
C ALA A 144 16.89 -0.11 -7.97
N ARG A 145 16.78 -1.21 -8.72
CA ARG A 145 17.90 -1.79 -9.47
C ARG A 145 18.32 -0.90 -10.64
N ALA A 146 17.37 -0.31 -11.35
CA ALA A 146 17.64 0.63 -12.43
C ALA A 146 18.34 1.89 -11.92
N GLU A 147 17.85 2.49 -10.83
CA GLU A 147 18.47 3.65 -10.20
C GLU A 147 19.89 3.32 -9.69
N GLY A 148 20.10 2.10 -9.16
CA GLY A 148 21.44 1.60 -8.79
C GLY A 148 22.40 1.38 -9.97
N LEU A 149 21.89 1.28 -11.20
CA LEU A 149 22.68 1.28 -12.44
C LEU A 149 22.85 2.68 -13.04
N GLY A 150 22.38 3.73 -12.35
CA GLY A 150 22.43 5.11 -12.83
C GLY A 150 21.31 5.46 -13.84
N LEU A 151 20.28 4.62 -13.98
CA LEU A 151 19.16 4.86 -14.89
C LEU A 151 17.98 5.51 -14.16
N GLU A 152 17.37 6.51 -14.77
CA GLU A 152 16.13 7.09 -14.26
C GLU A 152 14.92 6.26 -14.68
N CYS A 153 14.31 5.52 -13.73
CA CYS A 153 13.17 4.64 -14.01
C CYS A 153 11.87 5.14 -13.37
N LYS A 154 11.29 6.20 -13.94
CA LYS A 154 10.03 6.81 -13.45
C LYS A 154 8.77 6.37 -14.21
N VAL A 155 8.90 5.53 -15.22
CA VAL A 155 7.77 5.01 -16.02
C VAL A 155 6.91 4.02 -15.24
N GLY A 156 5.66 3.84 -15.65
CA GLY A 156 4.73 2.87 -15.07
C GLY A 156 3.33 3.42 -14.88
N ILE A 157 2.34 2.54 -14.99
CA ILE A 157 0.92 2.89 -14.93
C ILE A 157 0.42 2.85 -13.47
N MET A 158 0.95 1.90 -12.69
CA MET A 158 0.50 1.64 -11.32
C MET A 158 1.62 1.92 -10.30
N GLN A 159 1.47 2.97 -9.51
CA GLN A 159 2.38 3.36 -8.44
C GLN A 159 1.93 2.87 -7.07
N ARG A 160 2.80 2.99 -6.06
CA ARG A 160 2.52 2.53 -4.69
C ARG A 160 1.27 3.16 -4.07
N PRO A 161 1.07 4.50 -4.10
CA PRO A 161 -0.10 5.10 -3.46
C PRO A 161 -1.42 4.58 -4.03
N GLU A 162 -1.46 4.36 -5.34
CA GLU A 162 -2.63 3.83 -6.05
C GLU A 162 -2.96 2.39 -5.58
N ARG A 163 -1.94 1.56 -5.32
CA ARG A 163 -2.14 0.18 -4.83
C ARG A 163 -2.65 0.17 -3.39
N VAL A 164 -2.00 0.92 -2.51
CA VAL A 164 -2.41 1.03 -1.10
C VAL A 164 -3.86 1.51 -1.00
N VAL A 165 -4.23 2.55 -1.74
CA VAL A 165 -5.60 3.08 -1.76
C VAL A 165 -6.60 2.06 -2.30
N LEU A 166 -6.30 1.37 -3.41
CA LEU A 166 -7.21 0.36 -3.96
C LEU A 166 -7.39 -0.84 -3.03
N THR A 167 -6.32 -1.36 -2.43
CA THR A 167 -6.40 -2.46 -1.45
C THR A 167 -7.26 -2.05 -0.25
N ALA A 168 -7.00 -0.86 0.28
CA ALA A 168 -7.64 -0.41 1.50
C ALA A 168 -9.11 -0.01 1.29
N LEU A 169 -9.45 0.62 0.16
CA LEU A 169 -10.85 0.86 -0.23
C LEU A 169 -11.58 -0.44 -0.56
N GLY A 170 -10.93 -1.40 -1.22
CA GLY A 170 -11.52 -2.72 -1.49
C GLY A 170 -11.92 -3.43 -0.20
N ALA A 171 -11.03 -3.45 0.80
CA ALA A 171 -11.32 -4.02 2.11
C ALA A 171 -12.40 -3.23 2.86
N LEU A 172 -12.31 -1.90 2.87
CA LEU A 172 -13.27 -1.02 3.55
C LEU A 172 -14.69 -1.20 2.99
N PHE A 173 -14.83 -1.16 1.66
CA PHE A 173 -16.12 -1.33 1.01
C PHE A 173 -16.64 -2.77 1.10
N CYS A 174 -15.77 -3.79 1.12
CA CYS A 174 -16.16 -5.16 1.39
C CYS A 174 -16.91 -5.27 2.74
N GLY A 175 -16.41 -4.60 3.79
CA GLY A 175 -17.11 -4.56 5.07
C GLY A 175 -18.36 -3.68 5.10
N ILE A 176 -18.38 -2.53 4.40
CA ILE A 176 -19.56 -1.64 4.35
C ILE A 176 -20.73 -2.28 3.61
N PHE A 177 -20.44 -3.03 2.56
CA PHE A 177 -21.44 -3.69 1.72
C PHE A 177 -21.58 -5.19 2.06
N SER A 178 -21.34 -5.56 3.32
CA SER A 178 -21.48 -6.95 3.80
C SER A 178 -22.88 -7.51 3.53
N ASP A 179 -23.91 -6.68 3.66
CA ASP A 179 -25.32 -7.08 3.54
C ASP A 179 -25.82 -7.12 2.07
N CYS A 180 -24.90 -6.97 1.10
CA CYS A 180 -25.27 -6.96 -0.31
C CYS A 180 -25.73 -8.35 -0.78
N THR A 181 -27.00 -8.48 -1.16
CA THR A 181 -27.57 -9.75 -1.64
C THR A 181 -27.47 -9.95 -3.16
N LEU A 182 -26.96 -8.96 -3.91
CA LEU A 182 -26.92 -9.00 -5.38
C LEU A 182 -25.77 -9.87 -5.93
N PHE A 183 -24.67 -9.94 -5.20
CA PHE A 183 -23.47 -10.71 -5.56
C PHE A 183 -22.64 -10.92 -4.29
N ASP A 184 -21.66 -11.84 -4.35
CA ASP A 184 -20.74 -12.10 -3.25
C ASP A 184 -19.91 -10.85 -2.86
N PRO A 185 -20.09 -10.27 -1.65
CA PRO A 185 -19.37 -9.09 -1.20
C PRO A 185 -17.85 -9.22 -1.25
N MET A 186 -17.30 -10.43 -1.18
CA MET A 186 -15.87 -10.67 -1.27
C MET A 186 -15.28 -10.22 -2.62
N LEU A 187 -16.09 -10.17 -3.67
CA LEU A 187 -15.68 -9.65 -4.98
C LEU A 187 -15.29 -8.17 -4.92
N ILE A 188 -15.82 -7.39 -3.97
CA ILE A 188 -15.46 -5.99 -3.75
C ILE A 188 -13.99 -5.85 -3.33
N LEU A 189 -13.46 -6.86 -2.64
CA LEU A 189 -12.04 -6.95 -2.29
C LEU A 189 -11.21 -7.59 -3.42
N ILE A 190 -11.69 -8.69 -4.00
CA ILE A 190 -10.93 -9.47 -5.00
C ILE A 190 -10.73 -8.70 -6.31
N ILE A 191 -11.73 -7.95 -6.80
CA ILE A 191 -11.62 -7.23 -8.07
C ILE A 191 -10.52 -6.16 -8.05
N PRO A 192 -10.44 -5.26 -7.06
CA PRO A 192 -9.31 -4.33 -6.93
C PRO A 192 -7.95 -5.03 -6.86
N LEU A 193 -7.85 -6.16 -6.14
CA LEU A 193 -6.62 -6.94 -6.07
C LEU A 193 -6.24 -7.55 -7.43
N ALA A 194 -7.23 -7.96 -8.23
CA ALA A 194 -7.01 -8.42 -9.61
C ALA A 194 -6.46 -7.31 -10.51
N VAL A 195 -7.01 -6.09 -10.38
CA VAL A 195 -6.49 -4.91 -11.09
C VAL A 195 -5.05 -4.63 -10.68
N ILE A 196 -4.74 -4.68 -9.38
CA ILE A 196 -3.36 -4.52 -8.89
C ILE A 196 -2.45 -5.62 -9.45
N ALA A 197 -2.88 -6.89 -9.40
CA ALA A 197 -2.11 -8.03 -9.91
C ALA A 197 -1.73 -7.83 -11.39
N VAL A 198 -2.68 -7.44 -12.24
CA VAL A 198 -2.40 -7.22 -13.66
C VAL A 198 -1.51 -5.99 -13.87
N LEU A 199 -1.92 -4.83 -13.33
CA LEU A 199 -1.25 -3.57 -13.64
C LEU A 199 0.14 -3.45 -13.01
N ALA A 200 0.36 -3.99 -11.81
CA ALA A 200 1.67 -3.97 -11.16
C ALA A 200 2.65 -4.86 -11.92
N ASN A 201 2.27 -6.10 -12.25
CA ASN A 201 3.14 -6.99 -13.02
C ASN A 201 3.45 -6.42 -14.42
N LEU A 202 2.45 -5.90 -15.13
CA LEU A 202 2.66 -5.22 -16.40
C LEU A 202 3.62 -4.03 -16.24
N THR A 203 3.45 -3.22 -15.19
CA THR A 203 4.32 -2.08 -14.90
C THR A 203 5.77 -2.52 -14.66
N ALA A 204 6.00 -3.64 -13.98
CA ALA A 204 7.34 -4.18 -13.78
C ALA A 204 8.02 -4.54 -15.12
N PHE A 205 7.31 -5.20 -16.04
CA PHE A 205 7.83 -5.50 -17.38
C PHE A 205 8.04 -4.25 -18.23
N VAL A 206 7.15 -3.26 -18.16
CA VAL A 206 7.32 -1.97 -18.84
C VAL A 206 8.58 -1.26 -18.36
N ARG A 207 8.84 -1.25 -17.04
CA ARG A 207 10.07 -0.69 -16.46
C ARG A 207 11.30 -1.42 -16.96
N LEU A 208 11.27 -2.76 -16.99
CA LEU A 208 12.38 -3.56 -17.48
C LEU A 208 12.69 -3.27 -18.95
N ALA A 209 11.66 -3.26 -19.82
CA ALA A 209 11.80 -2.94 -21.24
C ALA A 209 12.30 -1.51 -21.47
N HIS A 210 11.88 -0.55 -20.64
CA HIS A 210 12.38 0.80 -20.67
C HIS A 210 13.87 0.88 -20.33
N CYS A 211 14.31 0.17 -19.27
CA CYS A 211 15.72 0.12 -18.90
C CYS A 211 16.58 -0.53 -19.99
N TYR A 212 16.09 -1.61 -20.63
CA TYR A 212 16.77 -2.23 -21.76
C TYR A 212 17.00 -1.25 -22.92
N LYS A 213 16.02 -0.39 -23.22
CA LYS A 213 16.18 0.64 -24.26
C LYS A 213 17.17 1.74 -23.88
N LEU A 214 17.30 2.06 -22.60
CA LEU A 214 18.26 3.07 -22.12
C LEU A 214 19.70 2.55 -22.13
N LEU A 215 19.92 1.26 -21.84
CA LEU A 215 21.25 0.64 -21.81
C LEU A 215 21.82 0.34 -23.20
N ASN A 216 20.96 0.18 -24.21
CA ASN A 216 21.37 -0.09 -25.59
C ASN A 216 21.37 1.16 -26.49
N LYS A 217 21.34 2.35 -25.87
CA LYS A 217 21.61 3.63 -26.54
C LYS A 217 23.04 4.05 -26.22
#